data_AF-A0A8S0H6T5-F1
#
_entry.id   AF-A0A8S0H6T5-F1
#
_cell.length_a   1.000
_cell.length_b   1.000
_cell.length_c   1.000
_cell.angle_alpha   90.00
_cell.angle_beta   90.00
_cell.angle_gamma   90.00
#
_symmetry.space_group_name_H-M   'P 1'
#
loop_
_entity.id
_entity.type
_entity.pdbx_description
1 polymer ?
#
loop_
_entity_poly.entity_id
_entity_poly.type
_entity_poly.pdbx_seq_one_letter_code
_entity_poly.pdbx_strand_id
1 'polypeptide(L)'
;MANTLELDRRTARQSFVVRSHSAPQRSTRISAWPLWFSTDSAEKPLLYLHRCSSSAQLCAVSAETAARGILCNDSETQTSPWPKGADPSLALWLAHNPHCLPFDPATGAEAEAIVLEALQRLYIEGQPGFYYLALHDHELQLELTPEQRQAALQGMYKVTDTTAHPAAGRVRLLGAGRAFAQVRAAADLLQRDWKVASQLWSCPSYTRLAREAAAAQHWNRLHPGQEKRGSHLQRCLADDSAPVIAVTGYGQAVAEQLRPHLKAELVALGTDSFDAARDPRRGRCPEARWIAVLALKSLADAGQLPMQCVEQAMATYGLP
;
A
#
# COMPACT_ATOMS: atom_id res chain seq x y z
N MET A 1 -19.73 -16.64 20.43
CA MET A 1 -18.51 -16.61 19.60
C MET A 1 -18.89 -17.15 18.23
N ALA A 2 -18.60 -16.40 17.16
CA ALA A 2 -18.83 -16.85 15.80
C ALA A 2 -17.62 -17.70 15.37
N ASN A 3 -17.85 -18.99 15.08
CA ASN A 3 -16.76 -19.97 14.96
C ASN A 3 -16.68 -20.59 13.55
N THR A 4 -17.43 -20.08 12.57
CA THR A 4 -17.55 -20.73 11.26
C THR A 4 -17.37 -19.71 10.13
N LEU A 5 -16.35 -19.93 9.30
CA LEU A 5 -16.20 -19.28 8.00
C LEU A 5 -17.12 -20.00 7.02
N GLU A 6 -18.18 -19.34 6.55
CA GLU A 6 -19.07 -19.90 5.55
C GLU A 6 -18.78 -19.29 4.17
N LEU A 7 -18.62 -20.17 3.16
CA LEU A 7 -18.56 -19.78 1.77
C LEU A 7 -19.98 -19.40 1.33
N ASP A 8 -20.22 -18.13 1.04
CA ASP A 8 -21.51 -17.73 0.50
C ASP A 8 -21.64 -18.27 -0.94
N ARG A 9 -22.57 -19.22 -1.13
CA ARG A 9 -22.82 -19.84 -2.45
C ARG A 9 -23.52 -18.89 -3.43
N ARG A 10 -23.95 -17.72 -2.97
CA ARG A 10 -24.70 -16.72 -3.75
C ARG A 10 -23.82 -15.59 -4.26
N THR A 11 -22.70 -15.32 -3.59
CA THR A 11 -21.60 -14.51 -4.15
C THR A 11 -20.76 -15.39 -5.07
N ALA A 12 -19.83 -14.82 -5.84
CA ALA A 12 -19.05 -15.49 -6.89
C ALA A 12 -18.13 -16.68 -6.44
N ARG A 13 -18.44 -17.41 -5.35
CA ARG A 13 -17.63 -18.43 -4.66
C ARG A 13 -16.29 -17.88 -4.14
N GLN A 14 -16.20 -16.58 -3.93
CA GLN A 14 -14.93 -15.89 -3.64
C GLN A 14 -14.97 -15.07 -2.35
N SER A 15 -16.09 -14.99 -1.64
CA SER A 15 -16.20 -14.28 -0.37
C SER A 15 -16.62 -15.19 0.77
N PHE A 16 -15.96 -15.00 1.92
CA PHE A 16 -16.27 -15.70 3.17
C PHE A 16 -16.90 -14.75 4.15
N VAL A 17 -17.95 -15.21 4.83
CA VAL A 17 -18.66 -14.46 5.85
C VAL A 17 -18.54 -15.20 7.17
N VAL A 18 -18.19 -14.47 8.23
CA VAL A 18 -18.26 -14.98 9.60
C VAL A 18 -19.67 -14.72 10.12
N ARG A 19 -20.48 -15.76 10.25
CA ARG A 19 -21.84 -15.67 10.82
C ARG A 19 -21.82 -16.11 12.29
N SER A 20 -22.54 -15.39 13.15
CA SER A 20 -22.83 -15.88 14.50
C SER A 20 -24.13 -16.70 14.46
N HIS A 21 -24.03 -18.00 14.74
CA HIS A 21 -25.08 -19.03 14.73
C HIS A 21 -25.51 -19.60 13.36
N SER A 22 -25.13 -20.86 13.13
CA SER A 22 -25.72 -21.74 12.13
C SER A 22 -26.99 -22.38 12.69
N ALA A 23 -28.16 -21.82 12.36
CA ALA A 23 -29.44 -22.53 12.53
C ALA A 23 -29.67 -23.50 11.36
N PRO A 24 -30.27 -24.69 11.57
CA PRO A 24 -30.39 -25.69 10.52
C PRO A 24 -31.49 -25.28 9.54
N GLN A 25 -31.12 -25.28 8.26
CA GLN A 25 -32.00 -25.36 7.07
C GLN A 25 -32.83 -24.12 6.67
N ARG A 26 -32.37 -23.44 5.61
CA ARG A 26 -33.00 -23.33 4.26
C ARG A 26 -32.66 -21.96 3.65
N SER A 27 -31.83 -21.94 2.62
CA SER A 27 -31.99 -20.94 1.55
C SER A 27 -31.47 -21.44 0.20
N THR A 28 -32.24 -22.28 -0.46
CA THR A 28 -32.24 -22.28 -1.92
C THR A 28 -32.89 -20.99 -2.39
N ARG A 29 -32.14 -20.11 -3.07
CA ARG A 29 -32.61 -19.35 -4.24
C ARG A 29 -31.48 -18.53 -4.87
N ILE A 30 -31.53 -18.59 -6.19
CA ILE A 30 -30.58 -18.23 -7.23
C ILE A 30 -30.93 -16.82 -7.71
N SER A 31 -29.92 -15.95 -7.89
CA SER A 31 -29.68 -15.15 -9.10
C SER A 31 -29.09 -13.77 -8.83
N ALA A 32 -28.28 -13.33 -9.80
CA ALA A 32 -27.84 -11.97 -10.03
C ALA A 32 -29.05 -11.07 -10.31
N TRP A 33 -29.41 -10.22 -9.34
CA TRP A 33 -30.44 -9.17 -9.35
C TRP A 33 -31.90 -9.65 -9.56
N PRO A 34 -32.92 -8.98 -8.99
CA PRO A 34 -32.90 -7.65 -8.38
C PRO A 34 -33.31 -7.53 -6.89
N LEU A 35 -32.60 -6.66 -6.17
CA LEU A 35 -32.81 -6.32 -4.76
C LEU A 35 -33.84 -5.19 -4.57
N TRP A 36 -35.11 -5.40 -4.93
CA TRP A 36 -36.12 -4.32 -4.80
C TRP A 36 -37.29 -4.61 -3.87
N PHE A 37 -37.47 -5.84 -3.37
CA PHE A 37 -38.63 -6.18 -2.53
C PHE A 37 -38.36 -7.18 -1.41
N SER A 38 -37.13 -7.22 -0.86
CA SER A 38 -36.92 -7.88 0.43
C SER A 38 -36.90 -6.80 1.50
N THR A 39 -37.82 -6.86 2.45
CA THR A 39 -37.76 -6.11 3.70
C THR A 39 -36.39 -6.35 4.34
N ASP A 40 -35.51 -5.35 4.22
CA ASP A 40 -34.07 -5.44 4.42
C ASP A 40 -33.76 -5.76 5.89
N SER A 41 -33.58 -7.05 6.17
CA SER A 41 -33.17 -7.60 7.47
C SER A 41 -32.04 -8.62 7.31
N ALA A 42 -31.35 -8.60 6.16
CA ALA A 42 -30.14 -9.39 5.98
C ALA A 42 -28.96 -8.61 6.54
N GLU A 43 -28.38 -9.10 7.63
CA GLU A 43 -27.10 -8.61 8.15
C GLU A 43 -26.05 -8.60 7.03
N LYS A 44 -25.56 -7.40 6.69
CA LYS A 44 -24.44 -7.26 5.74
C LYS A 44 -23.13 -7.45 6.51
N PRO A 45 -22.24 -8.35 6.07
CA PRO A 45 -20.93 -8.52 6.67
C PRO A 45 -20.16 -7.18 6.70
N LEU A 46 -19.40 -6.95 7.77
CA LEU A 46 -18.54 -5.77 7.89
C LEU A 46 -17.18 -6.00 7.22
N LEU A 47 -16.66 -7.22 7.36
CA LEU A 47 -15.39 -7.70 6.84
C LEU A 47 -15.66 -8.76 5.75
N TYR A 48 -15.07 -8.59 4.58
CA TYR A 48 -15.14 -9.51 3.45
C TYR A 48 -13.75 -10.05 3.17
N LEU A 49 -13.52 -11.32 3.50
CA LEU A 49 -12.30 -12.01 3.11
C LEU A 49 -12.50 -12.58 1.72
N HIS A 50 -11.63 -12.21 0.77
CA HIS A 50 -11.75 -12.65 -0.61
C HIS A 50 -10.42 -12.87 -1.30
N ARG A 51 -10.50 -13.52 -2.47
CA ARG A 51 -9.38 -13.96 -3.28
C ARG A 51 -9.45 -13.36 -4.68
N CYS A 52 -9.43 -12.04 -4.79
CA CYS A 52 -9.61 -11.38 -6.09
C CYS A 52 -8.25 -11.12 -6.74
N SER A 53 -8.03 -11.73 -7.90
CA SER A 53 -6.82 -11.51 -8.70
C SER A 53 -7.01 -10.45 -9.78
N SER A 54 -8.24 -10.04 -10.10
CA SER A 54 -8.50 -9.05 -11.15
C SER A 54 -9.44 -7.93 -10.71
N SER A 55 -9.32 -6.79 -11.39
CA SER A 55 -10.23 -5.64 -11.22
C SER A 55 -11.69 -6.03 -11.46
N ALA A 56 -11.98 -6.90 -12.44
CA ALA A 56 -13.33 -7.38 -12.72
C ALA A 56 -13.95 -8.15 -11.55
N GLN A 57 -13.18 -9.04 -10.90
CA GLN A 57 -13.64 -9.75 -9.70
C GLN A 57 -13.91 -8.78 -8.56
N LEU A 58 -13.00 -7.82 -8.34
CA LEU A 58 -13.18 -6.83 -7.28
C LEU A 58 -14.37 -5.89 -7.55
N CYS A 59 -14.63 -5.52 -8.81
CA CYS A 59 -15.84 -4.79 -9.20
C CYS A 59 -17.11 -5.55 -8.83
N ALA A 60 -17.15 -6.87 -9.09
CA ALA A 60 -18.30 -7.69 -8.74
C ALA A 60 -18.53 -7.71 -7.22
N VAL A 61 -17.48 -7.93 -6.42
CA VAL A 61 -17.56 -7.88 -4.95
C VAL A 61 -17.97 -6.48 -4.45
N SER A 62 -17.43 -5.41 -5.04
CA SER A 62 -17.82 -4.04 -4.68
C SER A 62 -19.30 -3.76 -4.99
N ALA A 63 -19.83 -4.26 -6.10
CA ALA A 63 -21.24 -4.14 -6.43
C ALA A 63 -22.14 -4.93 -5.46
N GLU A 64 -21.76 -6.14 -5.09
CA GLU A 64 -22.47 -6.97 -4.10
C GLU A 64 -22.53 -6.31 -2.71
N THR A 65 -21.44 -5.65 -2.31
CA THR A 65 -21.35 -4.91 -1.04
C THR A 65 -22.00 -3.52 -1.11
N ALA A 66 -22.63 -3.15 -2.23
CA ALA A 66 -23.15 -1.81 -2.49
C ALA A 66 -22.11 -0.71 -2.24
N ALA A 67 -20.86 -0.98 -2.62
CA ALA A 67 -19.69 -0.14 -2.41
C ALA A 67 -19.49 0.29 -0.95
N ARG A 68 -19.86 -0.56 0.01
CA ARG A 68 -19.67 -0.34 1.46
C ARG A 68 -19.19 -1.60 2.16
N GLY A 69 -17.99 -1.54 2.74
CA GLY A 69 -17.40 -2.66 3.45
C GLY A 69 -15.90 -2.54 3.64
N ILE A 70 -15.34 -3.52 4.33
CA ILE A 70 -13.89 -3.69 4.47
C ILE A 70 -13.53 -4.97 3.72
N LEU A 71 -12.90 -4.80 2.56
CA LEU A 71 -12.57 -5.86 1.62
C LEU A 71 -11.10 -6.26 1.84
N CYS A 72 -10.87 -7.44 2.39
CA CYS A 72 -9.54 -7.95 2.69
C CYS A 72 -9.16 -8.99 1.64
N ASN A 73 -8.12 -8.70 0.86
CA ASN A 73 -7.69 -9.52 -0.27
C ASN A 73 -6.41 -10.29 0.07
N ASP A 74 -6.45 -11.61 -0.03
CA ASP A 74 -5.29 -12.49 0.21
C ASP A 74 -4.53 -12.86 -1.07
N SER A 75 -4.65 -12.05 -2.13
CA SER A 75 -4.17 -12.38 -3.48
C SER A 75 -2.69 -12.79 -3.53
N GLU A 76 -1.88 -12.32 -2.58
CA GLU A 76 -0.48 -12.69 -2.47
C GLU A 76 -0.21 -14.17 -2.16
N THR A 77 -1.15 -14.84 -1.51
CA THR A 77 -1.05 -16.26 -1.16
C THR A 77 -1.36 -17.17 -2.34
N GLN A 78 -1.78 -16.60 -3.48
CA GLN A 78 -2.19 -17.35 -4.65
C GLN A 78 -1.02 -17.70 -5.56
N THR A 79 -1.03 -18.93 -6.08
CA THR A 79 -0.16 -19.30 -7.20
C THR A 79 -0.61 -18.55 -8.45
N SER A 80 0.23 -17.63 -8.94
CA SER A 80 -0.13 -16.77 -10.06
C SER A 80 1.11 -16.25 -10.81
N PRO A 81 1.01 -16.05 -12.14
CA PRO A 81 2.07 -15.42 -12.91
C PRO A 81 2.27 -13.94 -12.55
N TRP A 82 1.31 -13.32 -11.85
CA TRP A 82 1.30 -11.89 -11.56
C TRP A 82 1.75 -11.54 -10.14
N PRO A 83 2.46 -10.41 -9.93
CA PRO A 83 2.90 -9.98 -8.60
C PRO A 83 1.74 -9.87 -7.61
N LYS A 84 1.96 -10.28 -6.34
CA LYS A 84 0.89 -10.42 -5.33
C LYS A 84 -0.33 -11.22 -5.79
N GLY A 85 -0.15 -12.13 -6.75
CA GLY A 85 -1.21 -12.87 -7.41
C GLY A 85 -2.28 -12.04 -8.10
N ALA A 86 -2.03 -10.75 -8.32
CA ALA A 86 -2.99 -9.80 -8.86
C ALA A 86 -2.56 -9.28 -10.22
N ASP A 87 -3.50 -9.25 -11.17
CA ASP A 87 -3.36 -8.59 -12.46
C ASP A 87 -2.98 -7.10 -12.27
N PRO A 88 -2.05 -6.56 -13.06
CA PRO A 88 -1.63 -5.16 -12.96
C PRO A 88 -2.78 -4.14 -12.98
N SER A 89 -3.87 -4.46 -13.69
CA SER A 89 -5.07 -3.62 -13.75
C SER A 89 -5.77 -3.44 -12.40
N LEU A 90 -5.62 -4.37 -11.46
CA LEU A 90 -6.24 -4.29 -10.13
C LEU A 90 -5.75 -3.06 -9.37
N ALA A 91 -4.44 -2.87 -9.30
CA ALA A 91 -3.83 -1.75 -8.58
C ALA A 91 -4.22 -0.39 -9.18
N LEU A 92 -4.30 -0.33 -10.52
CA LEU A 92 -4.76 0.86 -11.23
C LEU A 92 -6.23 1.15 -10.95
N TRP A 93 -7.08 0.12 -10.95
CA TRP A 93 -8.50 0.29 -10.62
C TRP A 93 -8.69 0.80 -9.20
N LEU A 94 -7.98 0.23 -8.22
CA LEU A 94 -7.97 0.68 -6.83
C LEU A 94 -7.56 2.16 -6.72
N ALA A 95 -6.50 2.55 -7.45
CA ALA A 95 -5.99 3.91 -7.45
C ALA A 95 -7.00 4.93 -7.99
N HIS A 96 -7.83 4.55 -8.97
CA HIS A 96 -8.77 5.45 -9.64
C HIS A 96 -10.21 5.38 -9.10
N ASN A 97 -10.59 4.35 -8.34
CA ASN A 97 -11.95 4.25 -7.80
C ASN A 97 -12.16 5.23 -6.64
N PRO A 98 -13.03 6.26 -6.78
CA PRO A 98 -13.21 7.31 -5.79
C PRO A 98 -13.86 6.83 -4.49
N HIS A 99 -14.59 5.70 -4.54
CA HIS A 99 -15.26 5.12 -3.37
C HIS A 99 -14.37 4.13 -2.61
N CYS A 100 -13.23 3.74 -3.18
CA CYS A 100 -12.28 2.81 -2.57
C CYS A 100 -11.19 3.57 -1.81
N LEU A 101 -10.90 3.15 -0.57
CA LEU A 101 -9.67 3.52 0.14
C LEU A 101 -8.74 2.30 0.21
N PRO A 102 -7.79 2.17 -0.74
CA PRO A 102 -6.88 1.03 -0.75
C PRO A 102 -5.71 1.21 0.21
N PHE A 103 -5.42 0.18 0.98
CA PHE A 103 -4.29 0.06 1.88
C PHE A 103 -3.52 -1.25 1.62
N ASP A 104 -2.21 -1.16 1.81
CA ASP A 104 -1.20 -2.21 1.71
C ASP A 104 -0.36 -2.19 3.00
N PRO A 105 -0.94 -2.58 4.15
CA PRO A 105 -0.27 -2.50 5.45
C PRO A 105 0.94 -3.43 5.51
N ALA A 106 2.08 -2.95 5.98
CA ALA A 106 3.28 -3.75 6.21
C ALA A 106 3.21 -4.57 7.50
N THR A 107 2.40 -4.15 8.49
CA THR A 107 2.36 -4.80 9.82
C THR A 107 0.93 -5.06 10.31
N GLY A 108 0.79 -5.98 11.26
CA GLY A 108 -0.49 -6.25 11.92
C GLY A 108 -1.05 -5.04 12.67
N ALA A 109 -0.18 -4.21 13.27
CA ALA A 109 -0.60 -3.00 13.98
C ALA A 109 -1.18 -1.94 13.02
N GLU A 110 -0.62 -1.82 11.82
CA GLU A 110 -1.19 -0.96 10.77
C GLU A 110 -2.55 -1.50 10.31
N ALA A 111 -2.63 -2.81 10.03
CA ALA A 111 -3.87 -3.45 9.61
C ALA A 111 -4.99 -3.28 10.66
N GLU A 112 -4.68 -3.49 11.94
CA GLU A 112 -5.59 -3.27 13.06
C GLU A 112 -6.11 -1.83 13.08
N ALA A 113 -5.20 -0.84 13.02
CA ALA A 113 -5.57 0.57 13.01
C ALA A 113 -6.53 0.91 11.85
N ILE A 114 -6.21 0.43 10.65
CA ILE A 114 -7.00 0.68 9.44
C ILE A 114 -8.38 0.02 9.55
N VAL A 115 -8.48 -1.19 10.08
CA VAL A 115 -9.76 -1.88 10.29
C VAL A 115 -10.63 -1.14 11.30
N LEU A 116 -10.06 -0.71 12.43
CA LEU A 116 -10.80 0.04 13.45
C LEU A 116 -11.33 1.37 12.90
N GLU A 117 -10.50 2.11 12.16
CA GLU A 117 -10.90 3.35 11.49
C GLU A 117 -11.99 3.09 10.44
N ALA A 118 -11.87 2.02 9.66
CA ALA A 118 -12.88 1.68 8.67
C ALA A 118 -14.22 1.33 9.32
N LEU A 119 -14.21 0.63 10.47
CA LEU A 119 -15.42 0.34 11.22
C LEU A 119 -16.10 1.62 11.72
N GLN A 120 -15.32 2.52 12.32
CA GLN A 120 -15.78 3.82 12.79
C GLN A 120 -16.38 4.66 11.65
N ARG A 121 -15.60 4.89 10.59
CA ARG A 121 -16.00 5.73 9.46
C ARG A 121 -17.20 5.17 8.70
N LEU A 122 -17.18 3.87 8.39
CA LEU A 122 -18.22 3.27 7.55
C LEU A 122 -19.51 3.01 8.33
N TYR A 123 -19.44 2.53 9.57
CA TYR A 123 -20.62 1.98 10.26
C TYR A 123 -21.11 2.84 11.42
N ILE A 124 -20.24 3.62 12.07
CA ILE A 124 -20.64 4.52 13.15
C ILE A 124 -20.99 5.89 12.56
N GLU A 125 -20.12 6.44 11.71
CA GLU A 125 -20.32 7.75 11.08
C GLU A 125 -21.17 7.71 9.81
N GLY A 126 -21.40 6.52 9.25
CA GLY A 126 -22.23 6.32 8.06
C GLY A 126 -21.64 6.90 6.78
N GLN A 127 -20.32 7.11 6.72
CA GLN A 127 -19.66 7.64 5.53
C GLN A 127 -19.72 6.62 4.38
N PRO A 128 -19.94 7.06 3.13
CA PRO A 128 -19.98 6.17 1.98
C PRO A 128 -18.59 5.69 1.57
N GLY A 129 -18.55 4.59 0.80
CA GLY A 129 -17.33 3.99 0.27
C GLY A 129 -16.92 2.73 1.02
N PHE A 130 -15.78 2.17 0.62
CA PHE A 130 -15.26 0.93 1.16
C PHE A 130 -13.74 0.97 1.29
N TYR A 131 -13.21 0.16 2.18
CA TYR A 131 -11.77 -0.03 2.37
C TYR A 131 -11.34 -1.29 1.64
N TYR A 132 -10.18 -1.23 0.99
CA TYR A 132 -9.50 -2.41 0.45
C TYR A 132 -8.21 -2.60 1.22
N LEU A 133 -7.98 -3.78 1.78
CA LEU A 133 -6.76 -4.13 2.50
C LEU A 133 -6.10 -5.32 1.80
N ALA A 134 -4.86 -5.14 1.33
CA ALA A 134 -4.03 -6.26 0.93
C ALA A 134 -3.54 -6.98 2.19
N LEU A 135 -3.76 -8.31 2.24
CA LEU A 135 -3.28 -9.16 3.32
C LEU A 135 -1.97 -9.84 2.92
N HIS A 136 -1.10 -10.04 3.90
CA HIS A 136 0.22 -10.61 3.67
C HIS A 136 0.52 -11.69 4.72
N ASP A 137 0.99 -12.85 4.27
CA ASP A 137 1.44 -13.95 5.13
C ASP A 137 2.91 -13.77 5.52
N HIS A 138 3.22 -12.68 6.24
CA HIS A 138 4.54 -12.49 6.83
C HIS A 138 4.44 -11.75 8.16
N GLU A 139 5.26 -12.16 9.11
CA GLU A 139 5.30 -11.55 10.42
C GLU A 139 6.36 -10.45 10.45
N LEU A 140 5.90 -9.21 10.23
CA LEU A 140 6.67 -8.01 10.57
C LEU A 140 6.02 -7.35 11.78
N GLN A 141 6.73 -7.34 12.89
CA GLN A 141 6.30 -6.66 14.11
C GLN A 141 6.93 -5.27 14.20
N LEU A 142 6.07 -4.27 14.35
CA LEU A 142 6.44 -2.91 14.63
C LEU A 142 5.40 -2.32 15.58
N GLU A 143 5.85 -1.83 16.72
CA GLU A 143 4.99 -1.12 17.66
C GLU A 143 4.73 0.29 17.14
N LEU A 144 3.47 0.70 17.12
CA LEU A 144 3.06 2.03 16.68
C LEU A 144 2.72 2.89 17.90
N THR A 145 3.33 4.06 17.99
CA THR A 145 2.82 5.10 18.91
C THR A 145 1.42 5.56 18.48
N PRO A 146 0.63 6.19 19.35
CA PRO A 146 -0.66 6.76 18.98
C PRO A 146 -0.59 7.72 17.77
N GLU A 147 0.47 8.52 17.69
CA GLU A 147 0.71 9.46 16.59
C GLU A 147 1.02 8.71 15.28
N GLN A 148 1.86 7.68 15.36
CA GLN A 148 2.18 6.84 14.20
C GLN A 148 0.94 6.09 13.70
N ARG A 149 0.08 5.62 14.62
CA ARG A 149 -1.20 5.00 14.28
C ARG A 149 -2.09 5.96 13.48
N GLN A 150 -2.22 7.20 13.94
CA GLN A 150 -3.01 8.21 13.23
C GLN A 150 -2.39 8.60 11.88
N ALA A 151 -1.07 8.68 11.79
CA ALA A 151 -0.35 8.98 10.56
C ALA A 151 -0.42 7.82 9.55
N ALA A 152 -0.41 6.57 10.01
CA ALA A 152 -0.64 5.38 9.18
C ALA A 152 -2.01 5.44 8.47
N LEU A 153 -3.05 5.88 9.19
CA LEU A 153 -4.38 6.12 8.61
C LEU A 153 -4.37 7.23 7.55
N GLN A 154 -3.47 8.21 7.66
CA GLN A 154 -3.27 9.26 6.65
C GLN A 154 -2.43 8.78 5.45
N GLY A 155 -1.81 7.60 5.54
CA GLY A 155 -1.17 6.91 4.44
C GLY A 155 0.36 6.74 4.57
N MET A 156 1.00 7.44 5.51
CA MET A 156 2.42 7.23 5.84
C MET A 156 2.81 7.74 7.23
N TYR A 157 3.87 7.18 7.79
CA TYR A 157 4.52 7.67 9.01
C TYR A 157 6.01 7.32 9.02
N LYS A 158 6.79 8.10 9.78
CA LYS A 158 8.22 7.87 9.95
C LYS A 158 8.44 6.74 10.94
N VAL A 159 9.26 5.76 10.54
CA VAL A 159 9.60 4.61 11.36
C VAL A 159 10.86 4.91 12.15
N THR A 160 11.96 5.20 11.46
CA THR A 160 13.26 5.49 12.06
C THR A 160 14.06 6.46 11.18
N ASP A 161 15.08 7.09 11.77
CA ASP A 161 16.10 7.85 11.06
C ASP A 161 17.45 7.24 11.43
N THR A 162 18.24 6.81 10.44
CA THR A 162 19.60 6.36 10.71
C THR A 162 20.51 7.57 10.77
N THR A 163 21.16 7.80 11.91
CA THR A 163 22.22 8.80 12.02
C THR A 163 23.48 8.26 11.34
N ALA A 164 23.83 8.81 10.17
CA ALA A 164 25.14 8.62 9.55
C ALA A 164 25.86 9.97 9.37
N HIS A 165 27.14 9.94 8.97
CA HIS A 165 27.95 11.14 8.86
C HIS A 165 27.32 12.13 7.86
N PRO A 166 27.23 13.44 8.19
CA PRO A 166 26.60 14.45 7.32
C PRO A 166 27.18 14.55 5.90
N ALA A 167 28.43 14.08 5.71
CA ALA A 167 29.17 14.22 4.47
C ALA A 167 28.73 13.28 3.33
N ALA A 168 28.04 12.17 3.62
CA ALA A 168 27.67 11.16 2.61
C ALA A 168 26.27 11.38 1.99
N GLY A 169 25.58 12.44 2.39
CA GLY A 169 24.20 12.70 1.97
C GLY A 169 23.16 11.88 2.73
N ARG A 170 21.89 12.12 2.39
CA ARG A 170 20.73 11.45 3.01
C ARG A 170 19.70 11.09 1.95
N VAL A 171 19.09 9.91 2.10
CA VAL A 171 17.96 9.45 1.28
C VAL A 171 16.72 9.20 2.12
N ARG A 172 15.55 9.13 1.47
CA ARG A 172 14.28 8.76 2.10
C ARG A 172 13.79 7.47 1.45
N LEU A 173 13.62 6.44 2.26
CA LEU A 173 13.21 5.12 1.81
C LEU A 173 11.78 4.86 2.26
N LEU A 174 10.86 4.73 1.31
CA LEU A 174 9.43 4.52 1.53
C LEU A 174 9.07 3.11 1.10
N GLY A 175 8.31 2.38 1.93
CA GLY A 175 7.84 1.04 1.58
C GLY A 175 6.40 0.78 2.01
N ALA A 176 5.70 -0.05 1.24
CA ALA A 176 4.35 -0.52 1.54
C ALA A 176 4.27 -2.06 1.52
N GLY A 177 3.38 -2.62 2.33
CA GLY A 177 3.19 -4.07 2.43
C GLY A 177 4.49 -4.83 2.65
N ARG A 178 4.64 -5.99 1.99
CA ARG A 178 5.88 -6.79 2.03
C ARG A 178 7.13 -6.09 1.49
N ALA A 179 6.98 -5.09 0.62
CA ALA A 179 8.12 -4.36 0.09
C ALA A 179 8.85 -3.59 1.20
N PHE A 180 8.15 -3.20 2.26
CA PHE A 180 8.73 -2.48 3.39
C PHE A 180 9.88 -3.26 4.07
N ALA A 181 9.82 -4.60 4.11
CA ALA A 181 10.92 -5.40 4.64
C ALA A 181 12.21 -5.26 3.81
N GLN A 182 12.10 -5.19 2.48
CA GLN A 182 13.24 -4.96 1.59
C GLN A 182 13.79 -3.54 1.70
N VAL A 183 12.90 -2.56 1.86
CA VAL A 183 13.25 -1.15 2.10
C VAL A 183 14.04 -1.00 3.41
N ARG A 184 13.60 -1.66 4.49
CA ARG A 184 14.34 -1.69 5.76
C ARG A 184 15.71 -2.33 5.61
N ALA A 185 15.81 -3.47 4.93
CA ALA A 185 17.09 -4.11 4.68
C ALA A 185 18.02 -3.21 3.82
N ALA A 186 17.48 -2.45 2.87
CA ALA A 186 18.25 -1.49 2.08
C ALA A 186 18.80 -0.33 2.93
N ALA A 187 18.02 0.15 3.92
CA ALA A 187 18.49 1.13 4.90
C ALA A 187 19.73 0.62 5.65
N ASP A 188 19.69 -0.64 6.11
CA ASP A 188 20.81 -1.27 6.82
C ASP A 188 22.05 -1.40 5.93
N LEU A 189 21.88 -1.77 4.65
CA LEU A 189 22.96 -1.84 3.67
C LEU A 189 23.62 -0.47 3.45
N LEU A 190 22.82 0.57 3.24
CA LEU A 190 23.32 1.93 3.02
C LEU A 190 24.10 2.45 4.23
N GLN A 191 23.61 2.21 5.43
CA GLN A 191 24.31 2.64 6.65
C GLN A 191 25.59 1.84 6.88
N ARG A 192 25.54 0.51 6.74
CA ARG A 192 26.68 -0.36 7.07
C ARG A 192 27.81 -0.22 6.07
N ASP A 193 27.49 -0.34 4.78
CA ASP A 193 28.47 -0.54 3.71
C ASP A 193 28.91 0.81 3.10
N TRP A 194 28.04 1.83 3.11
CA TRP A 194 28.26 3.11 2.42
C TRP A 194 28.26 4.34 3.33
N LYS A 195 27.93 4.17 4.61
CA LYS A 195 27.80 5.26 5.60
C LYS A 195 26.81 6.35 5.18
N VAL A 196 25.82 5.99 4.37
CA VAL A 196 24.75 6.90 3.92
C VAL A 196 23.61 6.90 4.92
N ALA A 197 23.12 8.09 5.28
CA ALA A 197 21.96 8.23 6.14
C ALA A 197 20.66 7.97 5.36
N SER A 198 19.67 7.35 6.00
CA SER A 198 18.36 7.11 5.44
C SER A 198 17.25 7.40 6.44
N GLN A 199 16.17 8.01 5.94
CA GLN A 199 14.91 8.10 6.68
C GLN A 199 14.00 6.99 6.21
N LEU A 200 13.59 6.11 7.13
CA LEU A 200 12.71 4.99 6.82
C LEU A 200 11.25 5.37 7.08
N TRP A 201 10.40 5.17 6.08
CA TRP A 201 8.99 5.51 6.10
C TRP A 201 8.14 4.29 5.74
N SER A 202 7.17 3.96 6.58
CA SER A 202 6.10 3.04 6.19
C SER A 202 5.00 3.84 5.50
N CYS A 203 4.52 3.32 4.38
CA CYS A 203 3.49 3.93 3.54
C CYS A 203 2.33 2.97 3.32
N PRO A 204 1.44 2.73 4.32
CA PRO A 204 0.31 1.82 4.17
C PRO A 204 -0.62 2.17 3.01
N SER A 205 -0.59 3.40 2.48
CA SER A 205 -1.33 3.73 1.27
C SER A 205 -0.73 4.91 0.48
N TYR A 206 -0.05 4.60 -0.62
CA TYR A 206 0.38 5.60 -1.61
C TYR A 206 -0.80 6.35 -2.25
N THR A 207 -1.88 5.65 -2.61
CA THR A 207 -3.03 6.27 -3.29
C THR A 207 -3.73 7.30 -2.41
N ARG A 208 -3.93 7.02 -1.11
CA ARG A 208 -4.48 8.01 -0.18
C ARG A 208 -3.64 9.29 -0.12
N LEU A 209 -2.32 9.17 -0.03
CA LEU A 209 -1.40 10.33 -0.02
C LEU A 209 -1.51 11.14 -1.30
N ALA A 210 -1.51 10.47 -2.45
CA ALA A 210 -1.63 11.12 -3.75
C ALA A 210 -2.98 11.84 -3.89
N ARG A 211 -4.09 11.21 -3.47
CA ARG A 211 -5.42 11.82 -3.52
C ARG A 211 -5.54 13.04 -2.61
N GLU A 212 -5.03 12.96 -1.38
CA GLU A 212 -5.04 14.07 -0.44
C GLU A 212 -4.18 15.24 -0.96
N ALA A 213 -2.99 14.94 -1.49
CA ALA A 213 -2.12 15.95 -2.09
C ALA A 213 -2.74 16.59 -3.36
N ALA A 214 -3.37 15.80 -4.22
CA ALA A 214 -4.08 16.28 -5.40
C ALA A 214 -5.28 17.17 -5.02
N ALA A 215 -6.03 16.81 -3.97
CA ALA A 215 -7.14 17.62 -3.45
C ALA A 215 -6.65 18.97 -2.91
N ALA A 216 -5.55 18.98 -2.14
CA ALA A 216 -4.93 20.20 -1.66
C ALA A 216 -4.45 21.11 -2.82
N GLN A 217 -3.76 20.52 -3.81
CA GLN A 217 -3.31 21.25 -5.00
C GLN A 217 -4.48 21.79 -5.83
N HIS A 218 -5.55 21.00 -6.01
CA HIS A 218 -6.75 21.44 -6.72
C HIS A 218 -7.40 22.63 -6.01
N TRP A 219 -7.55 22.56 -4.68
CA TRP A 219 -8.06 23.69 -3.91
C TRP A 219 -7.18 24.93 -4.06
N ASN A 220 -5.85 24.79 -3.97
CA ASN A 220 -4.91 25.91 -4.11
C ASN A 220 -4.99 26.59 -5.50
N ARG A 221 -5.25 25.82 -6.57
CA ARG A 221 -5.48 26.39 -7.92
C ARG A 221 -6.75 27.22 -7.99
N LEU A 222 -7.80 26.79 -7.28
CA LEU A 222 -9.09 27.49 -7.26
C LEU A 222 -9.12 28.69 -6.30
N HIS A 223 -8.16 28.79 -5.38
CA HIS A 223 -8.12 29.83 -4.34
C HIS A 223 -6.75 30.54 -4.28
N PRO A 224 -6.30 31.21 -5.37
CA PRO A 224 -4.95 31.76 -5.47
C PRO A 224 -4.62 32.87 -4.45
N GLY A 225 -5.64 33.58 -3.94
CA GLY A 225 -5.48 34.66 -2.95
C GLY A 225 -5.59 34.21 -1.49
N GLN A 226 -5.79 32.93 -1.22
CA GLN A 226 -5.90 32.38 0.14
C GLN A 226 -4.62 31.65 0.55
N GLU A 227 -4.47 31.40 1.85
CA GLU A 227 -3.38 30.59 2.37
C GLU A 227 -3.41 29.18 1.75
N LYS A 228 -2.25 28.73 1.24
CA LYS A 228 -2.15 27.44 0.56
C LYS A 228 -2.38 26.30 1.55
N ARG A 229 -3.29 25.40 1.21
CA ARG A 229 -3.46 24.13 1.92
C ARG A 229 -2.28 23.21 1.65
N GLY A 230 -1.70 22.67 2.71
CA GLY A 230 -0.71 21.59 2.66
C GLY A 230 -1.35 20.21 2.67
N SER A 231 -0.55 19.18 2.36
CA SER A 231 -0.94 17.77 2.50
C SER A 231 -0.13 17.04 3.58
N HIS A 232 -0.60 15.88 4.02
CA HIS A 232 0.15 14.97 4.91
C HIS A 232 1.48 14.55 4.31
N LEU A 233 1.50 14.22 3.01
CA LEU A 233 2.72 13.92 2.26
C LEU A 233 3.72 15.08 2.36
N GLN A 234 3.26 16.32 2.14
CA GLN A 234 4.11 17.51 2.23
C GLN A 234 4.60 17.77 3.65
N ARG A 235 3.78 17.52 4.68
CA ARG A 235 4.19 17.66 6.09
C ARG A 235 5.22 16.60 6.48
N CYS A 236 5.06 15.36 6.03
CA CYS A 236 5.98 14.27 6.31
C CYS A 236 7.34 14.44 5.61
N LEU A 237 7.31 14.82 4.34
CA LEU A 237 8.51 14.92 3.50
C LEU A 237 8.94 16.38 3.26
N ALA A 238 8.53 17.28 4.15
CA ALA A 238 8.76 18.71 4.03
C ALA A 238 10.24 19.04 3.80
N ASP A 239 10.46 20.00 2.90
CA ASP A 239 11.67 20.83 2.75
C ASP A 239 13.02 20.12 2.98
N ASP A 240 13.18 18.94 2.40
CA ASP A 240 14.50 18.34 2.27
C ASP A 240 14.65 17.71 0.88
N SER A 241 15.73 18.13 0.22
CA SER A 241 16.10 17.77 -1.16
C SER A 241 16.65 16.35 -1.25
N ALA A 242 16.73 15.61 -0.14
CA ALA A 242 17.07 14.20 -0.11
C ALA A 242 16.22 13.42 -1.12
N PRO A 243 16.86 12.64 -2.01
CA PRO A 243 16.15 11.77 -2.94
C PRO A 243 15.21 10.81 -2.22
N VAL A 244 14.05 10.57 -2.81
CA VAL A 244 12.98 9.70 -2.31
C VAL A 244 12.96 8.43 -3.14
N ILE A 245 13.12 7.28 -2.50
CA ILE A 245 13.06 5.96 -3.13
C ILE A 245 11.81 5.29 -2.57
N ALA A 246 10.79 5.10 -3.40
CA ALA A 246 9.49 4.57 -3.00
C ALA A 246 9.24 3.20 -3.62
N VAL A 247 8.99 2.19 -2.78
CA VAL A 247 8.92 0.78 -3.20
C VAL A 247 7.57 0.19 -2.84
N THR A 248 6.93 -0.43 -3.84
CA THR A 248 5.67 -1.15 -3.66
C THR A 248 5.77 -2.59 -4.15
N GLY A 249 4.95 -3.47 -3.58
CA GLY A 249 4.75 -4.82 -4.11
C GLY A 249 3.70 -4.89 -5.23
N TYR A 250 3.22 -3.75 -5.73
CA TYR A 250 2.44 -3.63 -6.97
C TYR A 250 3.34 -3.07 -8.10
N GLY A 251 2.77 -2.81 -9.27
CA GLY A 251 3.48 -2.11 -10.35
C GLY A 251 3.90 -0.68 -9.95
N GLN A 252 4.96 -0.17 -10.59
CA GLN A 252 5.63 1.09 -10.28
C GLN A 252 4.67 2.27 -10.26
N ALA A 253 3.67 2.24 -11.15
CA ALA A 253 2.62 3.25 -11.26
C ALA A 253 1.89 3.55 -9.93
N VAL A 254 1.90 2.64 -8.95
CA VAL A 254 1.34 2.89 -7.63
C VAL A 254 2.15 3.92 -6.84
N ALA A 255 3.46 3.74 -6.74
CA ALA A 255 4.35 4.67 -6.05
C ALA A 255 4.59 5.96 -6.87
N GLU A 256 4.55 5.85 -8.20
CA GLU A 256 4.70 6.96 -9.15
C GLU A 256 3.66 8.08 -8.94
N GLN A 257 2.49 7.75 -8.37
CA GLN A 257 1.43 8.71 -8.03
C GLN A 257 1.92 9.86 -7.13
N LEU A 258 3.00 9.67 -6.38
CA LEU A 258 3.55 10.71 -5.51
C LEU A 258 4.37 11.77 -6.28
N ARG A 259 4.92 11.47 -7.46
CA ARG A 259 5.87 12.35 -8.17
C ARG A 259 5.38 13.81 -8.31
N PRO A 260 4.15 14.11 -8.78
CA PRO A 260 3.70 15.49 -8.97
C PRO A 260 3.50 16.28 -7.67
N HIS A 261 3.63 15.61 -6.52
CA HIS A 261 3.41 16.19 -5.20
C HIS A 261 4.71 16.40 -4.41
N LEU A 262 5.85 15.94 -4.94
CA LEU A 262 7.17 16.04 -4.32
C LEU A 262 8.03 17.07 -5.03
N LYS A 263 8.85 17.79 -4.24
CA LYS A 263 9.91 18.66 -4.77
C LYS A 263 11.22 17.89 -5.01
N ALA A 264 11.49 16.89 -4.19
CA ALA A 264 12.68 16.05 -4.29
C ALA A 264 12.56 15.06 -5.47
N GLU A 265 13.70 14.58 -5.95
CA GLU A 265 13.74 13.50 -6.92
C GLU A 265 13.07 12.25 -6.35
N LEU A 266 12.17 11.64 -7.13
CA LEU A 266 11.51 10.38 -6.79
C LEU A 266 12.01 9.27 -7.72
N VAL A 267 12.50 8.19 -7.13
CA VAL A 267 12.70 6.89 -7.78
C VAL A 267 11.61 5.95 -7.27
N ALA A 268 10.62 5.68 -8.11
CA ALA A 268 9.56 4.74 -7.80
C ALA A 268 9.96 3.34 -8.30
N LEU A 269 9.75 2.33 -7.47
CA LEU A 269 10.02 0.94 -7.77
C LEU A 269 8.78 0.10 -7.50
N GLY A 270 8.38 -0.65 -8.50
CA GLY A 270 7.38 -1.68 -8.38
C GLY A 270 7.91 -3.02 -8.86
N THR A 271 7.00 -3.97 -8.95
CA THR A 271 7.32 -5.35 -9.33
C THR A 271 7.67 -5.54 -10.81
N ASP A 272 7.44 -4.50 -11.60
CA ASP A 272 7.74 -4.33 -13.01
C ASP A 272 9.03 -3.51 -13.25
N SER A 273 9.63 -2.94 -12.20
CA SER A 273 10.85 -2.11 -12.30
C SER A 273 12.15 -2.94 -12.32
N PHE A 274 12.06 -4.27 -12.25
CA PHE A 274 13.22 -5.17 -12.33
C PHE A 274 12.92 -6.27 -13.34
N ASP A 275 13.92 -6.62 -14.17
CA ASP A 275 13.77 -7.64 -15.20
C ASP A 275 13.44 -9.01 -14.58
N ALA A 276 12.14 -9.34 -14.58
CA ALA A 276 11.59 -10.63 -14.18
C ALA A 276 12.16 -11.82 -15.01
N ALA A 277 12.92 -11.53 -16.06
CA ALA A 277 13.58 -12.52 -16.92
C ALA A 277 14.69 -13.31 -16.22
N ARG A 278 15.23 -12.86 -15.07
CA ARG A 278 16.40 -13.49 -14.44
C ARG A 278 16.08 -14.69 -13.53
N ASP A 279 14.93 -14.73 -12.86
CA ASP A 279 14.54 -15.91 -12.06
C ASP A 279 13.04 -15.89 -11.70
N PRO A 280 12.20 -16.76 -12.29
CA PRO A 280 10.77 -16.89 -11.95
C PRO A 280 10.51 -17.30 -10.49
N ARG A 281 11.53 -17.81 -9.77
CA ARG A 281 11.43 -18.25 -8.37
C ARG A 281 11.81 -17.15 -7.37
N ARG A 282 12.49 -16.09 -7.81
CA ARG A 282 12.73 -14.91 -6.97
C ARG A 282 11.47 -14.06 -7.00
N GLY A 283 10.98 -13.69 -5.82
CA GLY A 283 9.79 -12.84 -5.71
C GLY A 283 9.94 -11.59 -6.57
N ARG A 284 8.86 -11.19 -7.25
CA ARG A 284 8.86 -10.04 -8.17
C ARG A 284 9.05 -8.68 -7.46
N CYS A 285 9.27 -8.65 -6.15
CA CYS A 285 9.47 -7.40 -5.40
C CYS A 285 10.93 -6.93 -5.54
N PRO A 286 11.19 -5.62 -5.69
CA PRO A 286 12.55 -5.08 -5.72
C PRO A 286 13.39 -5.54 -4.50
N GLU A 287 14.56 -6.13 -4.77
CA GLU A 287 15.47 -6.62 -3.74
C GLU A 287 16.19 -5.46 -3.02
N ALA A 288 16.49 -5.62 -1.73
CA ALA A 288 17.17 -4.62 -0.91
C ALA A 288 18.49 -4.07 -1.52
N ARG A 289 19.26 -4.94 -2.19
CA ARG A 289 20.53 -4.57 -2.85
C ARG A 289 20.29 -3.60 -4.01
N TRP A 290 19.25 -3.85 -4.80
CA TRP A 290 18.88 -2.99 -5.93
C TRP A 290 18.37 -1.63 -5.43
N ILE A 291 17.54 -1.64 -4.39
CA ILE A 291 17.05 -0.41 -3.73
C ILE A 291 18.24 0.42 -3.22
N ALA A 292 19.23 -0.21 -2.59
CA ALA A 292 20.43 0.48 -2.11
C ALA A 292 21.27 1.08 -3.25
N VAL A 293 21.49 0.36 -4.36
CA VAL A 293 22.22 0.89 -5.52
C VAL A 293 21.51 2.10 -6.13
N LEU A 294 20.19 2.04 -6.27
CA LEU A 294 19.42 3.17 -6.82
C LEU A 294 19.43 4.38 -5.88
N ALA A 295 19.40 4.17 -4.57
CA ALA A 295 19.58 5.24 -3.61
C ALA A 295 20.95 5.92 -3.73
N LEU A 296 22.03 5.14 -3.90
CA LEU A 296 23.38 5.67 -4.16
C LEU A 296 23.44 6.40 -5.49
N LYS A 297 22.77 5.89 -6.53
CA LYS A 297 22.71 6.52 -7.84
C LYS A 297 22.02 7.89 -7.78
N SER A 298 20.87 8.01 -7.10
CA SER A 298 20.21 9.31 -6.93
C SER A 298 21.05 10.30 -6.12
N LEU A 299 21.82 9.84 -5.12
CA LEU A 299 22.77 10.70 -4.43
C LEU A 299 23.92 11.14 -5.34
N ALA A 300 24.41 10.26 -6.20
CA ALA A 300 25.46 10.58 -7.16
C ALA A 300 24.98 11.56 -8.24
N ASP A 301 23.75 11.40 -8.73
CA ASP A 301 23.11 12.33 -9.68
C ASP A 301 22.86 13.71 -9.04
N ALA A 302 22.56 13.75 -7.74
CA ALA A 302 22.49 14.97 -6.95
C ALA A 302 23.88 15.57 -6.61
N GLY A 303 24.98 14.94 -7.05
CA GLY A 303 26.36 15.39 -6.81
C GLY A 303 26.85 15.21 -5.37
N GLN A 304 26.13 14.45 -4.53
CA GLN A 304 26.48 14.23 -3.12
C GLN A 304 27.48 13.08 -2.92
N LEU A 305 27.59 12.18 -3.90
CA LEU A 305 28.51 11.05 -3.90
C LEU A 305 29.17 10.88 -5.28
N PRO A 306 30.39 10.32 -5.36
CA PRO A 306 31.00 10.02 -6.66
C PRO A 306 30.32 8.81 -7.30
N MET A 307 30.19 8.82 -8.63
CA MET A 307 29.65 7.70 -9.42
C MET A 307 30.39 6.37 -9.19
N GLN A 308 31.67 6.42 -8.83
CA GLN A 308 32.49 5.26 -8.47
C GLN A 308 31.89 4.45 -7.31
N CYS A 309 31.22 5.11 -6.35
CA CYS A 309 30.52 4.41 -5.27
C CYS A 309 29.38 3.52 -5.81
N VAL A 310 28.68 3.96 -6.86
CA VAL A 310 27.60 3.19 -7.49
C VAL A 310 28.17 1.97 -8.19
N GLU A 311 29.24 2.13 -8.97
CA GLU A 311 29.93 1.02 -9.66
C GLU A 311 30.45 -0.03 -8.66
N GLN A 312 31.07 0.43 -7.57
CA GLN A 312 31.53 -0.43 -6.50
C GLN A 312 30.36 -1.16 -5.82
N ALA A 313 29.22 -0.51 -5.63
CA ALA A 313 28.03 -1.12 -5.04
C ALA A 313 27.44 -2.21 -5.95
N MET A 314 27.36 -1.94 -7.25
CA MET A 314 26.91 -2.93 -8.25
C MET A 314 27.82 -4.17 -8.23
N ALA A 315 29.13 -3.98 -8.22
CA ALA A 315 30.09 -5.08 -8.13
C ALA A 315 29.99 -5.85 -6.80
N THR A 316 29.91 -5.15 -5.67
CA THR A 316 29.83 -5.76 -4.32
C THR A 316 28.59 -6.63 -4.16
N TYR A 317 27.47 -6.18 -4.72
CA TYR A 317 26.20 -6.88 -4.60
C TYR A 317 25.92 -7.91 -5.70
N GLY A 318 26.81 -8.01 -6.70
CA GLY A 318 26.66 -8.92 -7.84
C GLY A 318 25.50 -8.52 -8.76
N LEU A 319 25.25 -7.22 -8.87
CA LEU A 319 24.23 -6.65 -9.76
C LEU A 319 24.84 -6.40 -11.15
N PRO A 320 24.06 -6.59 -12.22
CA PRO A 320 24.56 -6.51 -13.59
C PRO A 320 24.91 -5.11 -14.06
#